data_AF-A0A1N7PYB2-F1
#
_entry.id   AF-A0A1N7PYB2-F1
#
_cell.length_a   1.000
_cell.length_b   1.000
_cell.length_c   1.000
_cell.angle_alpha   90.00
_cell.angle_beta   90.00
_cell.angle_gamma   90.00
#
_symmetry.space_group_name_H-M   'P 1'
#
loop_
_entity.id
_entity.type
_entity.pdbx_description
1 polymer ?
#
loop_
_entity_poly.entity_id
_entity_poly.type
_entity_poly.pdbx_seq_one_letter_code
_entity_poly.pdbx_strand_id
1 'polypeptide(L)'
;MVYLVFVKIHPTNDGNGRSARLLEKWFLAEKLGDKAWFIQSEKTYYDHHQTYYSNIRLLGLEYFTLDYSKALPFLLMLPYATKTL
;
A
#
# COMPACT_ATOMS: atom_id res chain seq x y z
N MET A 1 0.30 -6.02 -4.02
CA MET A 1 0.55 -6.91 -2.85
C MET A 1 1.83 -6.59 -2.09
N VAL A 2 2.93 -6.21 -2.75
CA VAL A 2 4.23 -5.95 -2.09
C VAL A 2 4.14 -4.98 -0.89
N TYR A 3 3.42 -3.87 -1.04
CA TYR A 3 3.15 -2.91 0.03
C TYR A 3 2.51 -3.57 1.26
N LEU A 4 1.40 -4.28 1.03
CA LEU A 4 0.55 -4.83 2.06
C LEU A 4 1.28 -5.90 2.87
N VAL A 5 2.06 -6.73 2.20
CA VAL A 5 2.87 -7.75 2.87
C VAL A 5 3.96 -7.08 3.71
N PHE A 6 4.68 -6.10 3.15
CA PHE A 6 5.74 -5.39 3.88
C PHE A 6 5.22 -4.71 5.15
N VAL A 7 4.12 -3.95 5.06
CA VAL A 7 3.57 -3.23 6.22
C VAL A 7 3.04 -4.19 7.30
N LYS A 8 2.64 -5.40 6.91
CA LYS A 8 2.18 -6.43 7.85
C LYS A 8 3.29 -7.23 8.50
N ILE A 9 4.41 -7.46 7.81
CA ILE A 9 5.61 -8.03 8.43
C ILE A 9 6.18 -7.05 9.45
N HIS A 10 6.10 -5.74 9.16
CA HIS A 10 6.56 -4.67 10.04
C HIS A 10 8.02 -4.87 10.55
N PRO A 11 9.00 -5.09 9.64
CA PRO A 11 10.34 -5.55 10.00
C PRO A 11 11.20 -4.55 10.77
N THR A 12 10.86 -3.26 10.76
CA THR A 12 11.63 -2.22 11.44
C THR A 12 10.89 -1.65 12.64
N ASN A 13 11.62 -1.08 13.61
CA ASN A 13 11.01 -0.44 14.79
C ASN A 13 10.14 0.78 14.43
N ASP A 14 10.52 1.53 13.40
CA ASP A 14 9.75 2.64 12.83
C ASP A 14 10.03 2.70 11.31
N GLY A 15 9.18 3.39 10.58
CA GLY A 15 9.36 3.70 9.16
C GLY A 15 8.68 2.72 8.21
N ASN A 16 8.04 1.65 8.69
CA ASN A 16 7.47 0.62 7.81
C ASN A 16 6.48 1.17 6.78
N GLY A 17 5.61 2.11 7.17
CA GLY A 17 4.69 2.75 6.23
C GLY A 17 5.37 3.59 5.16
N ARG A 18 6.46 4.30 5.51
CA ARG A 18 7.27 5.09 4.57
C ARG A 18 8.00 4.17 3.60
N SER A 19 8.65 3.13 4.12
CA SER A 19 9.35 2.12 3.32
C SER A 19 8.40 1.36 2.39
N ALA A 20 7.20 0.99 2.85
CA ALA A 20 6.19 0.33 2.03
C ALA A 20 5.75 1.21 0.83
N ARG A 21 5.51 2.52 1.06
CA ARG A 21 5.13 3.46 0.00
C ARG A 21 6.24 3.62 -1.04
N LEU A 22 7.49 3.76 -0.58
CA LEU A 22 8.64 3.85 -1.47
C LEU A 22 8.84 2.56 -2.28
N LEU A 23 8.72 1.40 -1.63
CA LEU A 23 8.85 0.09 -2.27
C LEU A 23 7.78 -0.13 -3.34
N GLU A 24 6.54 0.29 -3.08
CA GLU A 24 5.46 0.23 -4.08
C GLU A 24 5.73 1.16 -5.25
N LYS A 25 6.15 2.41 -5.01
CA LYS A 25 6.51 3.35 -6.08
C LYS A 25 7.65 2.82 -6.94
N TRP A 26 8.71 2.33 -6.30
CA TRP A 26 9.84 1.72 -7.00
C TRP A 26 9.37 0.53 -7.83
N PHE A 27 8.60 -0.41 -7.25
CA PHE A 27 8.05 -1.55 -7.98
C PHE A 27 7.23 -1.13 -9.20
N LEU A 28 6.39 -0.09 -9.07
CA LEU A 28 5.61 0.42 -10.20
C LEU A 28 6.50 1.02 -11.29
N ALA A 29 7.51 1.82 -10.92
CA ALA A 29 8.46 2.38 -11.88
C ALA A 29 9.27 1.31 -12.61
N GLU A 30 9.74 0.28 -11.89
CA GLU A 30 10.46 -0.84 -12.49
C GLU A 30 9.60 -1.65 -13.49
N LYS A 31 8.28 -1.71 -13.27
CA LYS A 31 7.37 -2.50 -14.11
C LYS A 31 6.69 -1.72 -15.22
N LEU A 32 6.43 -0.43 -15.01
CA LEU A 32 5.63 0.41 -15.90
C LEU A 32 6.45 1.57 -16.50
N GLY A 33 7.72 1.71 -16.11
CA GLY A 33 8.65 2.74 -16.56
C GLY A 33 8.57 4.04 -15.74
N ASP A 34 9.47 4.98 -16.06
CA ASP A 34 9.72 6.19 -15.27
C ASP A 34 8.49 7.06 -15.03
N LYS A 35 7.51 7.03 -15.94
CA LYS A 35 6.26 7.78 -15.79
C LYS A 35 5.46 7.35 -14.57
N ALA A 36 5.63 6.12 -14.07
CA ALA A 36 4.92 5.65 -12.89
C ALA A 36 5.39 6.33 -11.59
N TRP A 37 6.56 6.97 -11.56
CA TRP A 37 6.99 7.80 -10.41
C TRP A 37 6.01 8.94 -10.11
N PHE A 38 5.34 9.44 -11.15
CA PHE A 38 4.39 10.55 -11.05
C PHE A 38 3.02 10.15 -10.49
N ILE A 39 2.73 8.84 -10.36
CA ILE A 39 1.52 8.37 -9.70
C ILE A 39 1.49 8.88 -8.26
N GLN A 40 0.43 9.59 -7.89
CA GLN A 40 0.27 10.25 -6.59
C GLN A 40 -0.30 9.31 -5.52
N SER A 41 0.16 8.05 -5.48
CA SER A 41 -0.36 7.03 -4.56
C SER A 41 -0.23 7.44 -3.09
N GLU A 42 0.89 8.05 -2.69
CA GLU A 42 1.09 8.56 -1.33
C GLU A 42 0.07 9.64 -0.95
N LYS A 43 -0.21 10.59 -1.84
CA LYS A 43 -1.25 11.62 -1.62
C LYS A 43 -2.62 10.97 -1.46
N THR A 44 -2.95 9.99 -2.30
CA THR A 44 -4.22 9.25 -2.19
C THR A 44 -4.34 8.54 -0.84
N TYR A 45 -3.29 7.86 -0.36
CA TYR A 45 -3.29 7.24 0.96
C TYR A 45 -3.43 8.24 2.10
N TYR A 46 -2.79 9.41 1.97
CA TYR A 46 -2.87 10.48 2.97
C TYR A 46 -4.28 11.08 3.04
N ASP A 47 -4.86 11.46 1.89
CA ASP A 47 -6.20 12.04 1.81
C ASP A 47 -7.28 11.07 2.31
N HIS A 48 -7.05 9.76 2.15
CA HIS A 48 -7.96 8.69 2.58
C HIS A 48 -7.41 7.88 3.75
N HIS A 49 -6.66 8.50 4.67
CA HIS A 49 -5.94 7.81 5.75
C HIS A 49 -6.84 6.89 6.58
N GLN A 50 -8.08 7.30 6.86
CA GLN A 50 -9.02 6.51 7.64
C GLN A 50 -9.37 5.21 6.90
N THR A 51 -9.68 5.30 5.61
CA THR A 51 -9.95 4.15 4.74
C THR A 51 -8.72 3.26 4.58
N TYR A 52 -7.54 3.85 4.46
CA TYR A 52 -6.27 3.13 4.41
C TYR A 52 -6.09 2.23 5.65
N TYR A 53 -6.23 2.80 6.85
CA TYR A 53 -6.08 2.02 8.09
C TYR A 53 -7.22 1.03 8.30
N SER A 54 -8.47 1.36 7.95
CA SER A 54 -9.57 0.39 8.03
C SER A 54 -9.31 -0.80 7.13
N ASN A 55 -8.87 -0.57 5.89
CA ASN A 55 -8.61 -1.63 4.92
C ASN A 55 -7.45 -2.53 5.34
N ILE A 56 -6.37 -1.96 5.89
CA ILE A 56 -5.25 -2.77 6.43
C ILE A 56 -5.73 -3.63 7.60
N ARG A 57 -6.57 -3.09 8.49
CA ARG A 57 -7.06 -3.80 9.68
C ARG A 57 -7.97 -4.97 9.35
N LEU A 58 -8.68 -4.94 8.21
CA LEU A 58 -9.55 -6.04 7.77
C LEU A 58 -8.82 -7.39 7.68
N LEU A 59 -7.52 -7.38 7.37
CA LEU A 59 -6.73 -8.61 7.24
C LEU A 59 -6.41 -9.26 8.60
N GLY A 60 -6.58 -8.57 9.72
CA GLY A 60 -6.12 -9.02 11.04
C GLY A 60 -4.81 -8.38 11.49
N LEU A 61 -4.36 -8.69 12.70
CA LEU A 61 -3.17 -8.08 13.32
C LEU A 61 -1.91 -8.94 13.09
N GLU A 62 -1.99 -10.22 13.45
CA GLU A 62 -0.84 -11.14 13.41
C GLU A 62 -0.53 -11.61 11.99
N TYR A 63 0.73 -11.44 11.56
CA TYR A 63 1.17 -11.76 10.20
C TYR A 63 0.84 -13.20 9.79
N PHE A 64 1.07 -14.17 10.69
CA PHE A 64 0.86 -15.59 10.42
C PHE A 64 -0.62 -15.99 10.28
N THR A 65 -1.54 -15.13 10.73
CA THR A 65 -2.99 -15.42 10.71
C THR A 65 -3.76 -14.42 9.85
N LEU A 66 -3.09 -13.73 8.93
CA LEU A 66 -3.77 -12.75 8.08
C LEU A 66 -4.75 -13.40 7.13
N ASP A 67 -5.92 -12.78 7.01
CA ASP A 67 -6.95 -13.15 6.05
C ASP A 67 -6.80 -12.35 4.75
N TYR A 68 -6.02 -12.89 3.82
CA TYR A 68 -5.80 -12.26 2.51
C TYR A 68 -7.06 -12.24 1.63
N SER A 69 -8.12 -13.00 1.94
CA SER A 69 -9.39 -12.87 1.23
C SER A 69 -10.01 -11.48 1.38
N LYS A 70 -9.61 -10.75 2.45
CA LYS A 70 -10.02 -9.37 2.74
C LYS A 70 -9.04 -8.30 2.23
N ALA A 71 -8.06 -8.67 1.41
CA ALA A 71 -7.06 -7.72 0.90
C ALA A 71 -7.58 -6.75 -0.16
N LEU A 72 -8.68 -7.11 -0.85
CA LEU A 72 -9.16 -6.37 -2.02
C LEU A 72 -9.42 -4.87 -1.76
N PRO A 73 -10.10 -4.46 -0.66
CA PRO A 73 -10.30 -3.04 -0.38
C PRO A 73 -8.99 -2.24 -0.30
N PHE A 74 -7.95 -2.82 0.30
CA PHE A 74 -6.63 -2.20 0.35
C PHE A 74 -6.00 -2.09 -1.04
N LEU A 75 -6.02 -3.18 -1.81
CA LEU A 75 -5.40 -3.24 -3.13
C LEU A 75 -6.04 -2.27 -4.14
N LEU A 76 -7.33 -1.99 -4.00
CA LEU A 76 -8.06 -1.05 -4.86
C LEU A 76 -7.72 0.43 -4.62
N MET A 77 -7.04 0.76 -3.51
CA MET A 77 -6.62 2.15 -3.25
C MET A 77 -5.55 2.63 -4.24
N LEU A 78 -4.66 1.75 -4.71
CA LEU A 78 -3.62 2.10 -5.68
C LEU A 78 -4.19 2.46 -7.07
N PRO A 79 -5.02 1.65 -7.73
CA PRO A 79 -5.63 2.03 -9.01
C PRO A 79 -6.61 3.20 -8.88
N TYR A 80 -7.10 3.53 -7.69
CA TYR A 80 -7.82 4.78 -7.47
C TYR A 80 -6.91 6.00 -7.62
N ALA A 81 -5.64 5.90 -7.19
CA ALA A 81 -4.65 6.97 -7.33
C ALA A 81 -4.28 7.30 -8.79
N THR A 82 -4.58 6.40 -9.73
CA THR A 82 -4.33 6.61 -11.16
C THR A 82 -5.53 7.20 -11.90
N LYS A 83 -6.72 7.25 -11.29
CA LYS A 83 -7.93 7.83 -11.91
C LYS A 83 -7.97 9.35 -11.88
N THR A 84 -7.06 9.97 -11.13
CA THR A 84 -6.94 11.44 -10.97
C THR A 84 -5.86 12.06 -11.87
N LEU A 85 -5.36 11.32 -12.86
CA LEU A 85 -4.50 11.82 -13.95
C LEU A 85 -5.33 11.92 -15.23
#